data_AF-A0A553FX82-F1
#
_entry.id   AF-A0A553FX82-F1
#
_cell.length_a   1.000
_cell.length_b   1.000
_cell.length_c   1.000
_cell.angle_alpha   90.00
_cell.angle_beta   90.00
_cell.angle_gamma   90.00
#
_symmetry.space_group_name_H-M   'P 1'
#
loop_
_entity.id
_entity.type
_entity.pdbx_description
1 polymer ?
#
loop_
_entity_poly.entity_id
_entity_poly.type
_entity_poly.pdbx_seq_one_letter_code
_entity_poly.pdbx_strand_id
1 'polypeptide(L)'
;MAITFELVTGKETVFSNSNPGPYEGKETNRLSGENNDRILAIAYLNNEENFGVDKYDIGHVVAAGQEGGKAALGWVCRDNLKAGGMSTFPFRRPVDVFATGTFAHEIGHQFGAHHTFSTNEGPCLEGFSSRGAYEIGSGNTILSYAGACGNNDLQGRRDDYYHAISVQQILGYTTNEHGSACPVLVETNNTPPTVTIREGGFVIPVNTPFTLVANANDEDGDVLMYNWQQFDNAVTQENMIGTVEEGEPMTREEYAKRLPPNTPEVHIDLLYQNYLQGFENSFRGDGPLFRNFRPTTSNKRYFPQLDLVLSGDTSNKEVMPFTSRELNFVINVRDGRGGVTHDLLSFSSTEDAGPFVVTSKFSAPEYAGFSDLLIEWDMAKTNIAPVNCQNVSIPCSTDGGKSFDITLLERTANDGSETVRLPNIATSEARIMVKAVDNIFFHVNDRDFNITQSEVTAPEASTRLIARKVTAREIKLLWTDNSEVEDGFIIEKQSANEVDFVEIGRTVGIGCCFLHGS
;
A
#
# COMPACT_ATOMS: atom_id res chain seq x y z
N MET A 1 17.39 0.90 14.32
CA MET A 1 17.73 1.62 15.57
C MET A 1 16.45 1.82 16.35
N ALA A 2 16.45 1.40 17.62
CA ALA A 2 15.34 1.62 18.56
C ALA A 2 15.76 2.66 19.60
N ILE A 3 14.79 3.43 20.09
CA ILE A 3 14.96 4.35 21.22
C ILE A 3 14.09 3.84 22.35
N THR A 4 14.67 3.71 23.55
CA THR A 4 13.94 3.38 24.76
C THR A 4 14.10 4.53 25.75
N PHE A 5 12.99 4.94 26.37
CA PHE A 5 12.99 5.96 27.41
C PHE A 5 12.92 5.30 28.77
N GLU A 6 13.79 5.74 29.68
CA GLU A 6 13.71 5.43 31.10
C GLU A 6 13.27 6.68 31.86
N LEU A 7 12.26 6.55 32.73
CA LEU A 7 11.86 7.65 33.58
C LEU A 7 12.88 7.82 34.71
N VAL A 8 13.61 8.93 34.68
CA VAL A 8 14.66 9.26 35.67
C VAL A 8 14.16 10.15 36.82
N THR A 9 12.91 10.61 36.75
CA THR A 9 12.30 11.48 37.76
C THR A 9 11.30 10.73 38.66
N GLY A 10 11.09 11.24 39.87
CA GLY A 10 10.15 10.73 40.86
C GLY A 10 9.00 11.71 41.18
N LYS A 11 8.49 11.63 42.41
CA LYS A 11 7.35 12.47 42.86
C LYS A 11 7.69 13.94 42.98
N GLU A 12 8.98 14.27 43.09
CA GLU A 12 9.50 15.63 43.17
C GLU A 12 9.22 16.46 41.91
N THR A 13 9.03 15.82 40.75
CA THR A 13 8.63 16.50 39.50
C THR A 13 7.13 16.50 39.28
N VAL A 14 6.32 16.16 40.30
CA VAL A 14 4.85 16.18 40.25
C VAL A 14 4.32 17.36 41.03
N PHE A 15 3.66 18.28 40.33
CA PHE A 15 3.09 19.48 40.90
C PHE A 15 1.56 19.38 40.96
N SER A 16 0.99 19.54 42.15
CA SER A 16 -0.44 19.79 42.36
C SER A 16 -0.64 21.26 42.70
N ASN A 17 -1.89 21.74 42.74
CA ASN A 17 -2.24 23.09 43.20
C ASN A 17 -1.73 23.44 44.62
N SER A 18 -1.16 22.48 45.35
CA SER A 18 -0.67 22.59 46.72
C SER A 18 0.83 22.38 46.89
N ASN A 19 1.60 22.20 45.81
CA ASN A 19 3.06 22.02 45.86
C ASN A 19 3.74 23.19 45.14
N PRO A 20 4.66 23.94 45.77
CA PRO A 20 5.38 25.01 45.07
C PRO A 20 6.15 24.41 43.90
N GLY A 21 5.88 24.91 42.71
CA GLY A 21 6.42 24.41 41.44
C GLY A 21 6.71 25.58 40.51
N PRO A 22 7.40 25.36 39.39
CA PRO A 22 7.82 26.46 38.51
C PRO A 22 6.64 27.15 37.81
N TYR A 23 5.41 26.67 37.99
CA TYR A 23 4.18 27.16 37.37
C TYR A 23 3.27 27.98 38.31
N GLU A 24 3.81 28.46 39.44
CA GLU A 24 3.08 29.32 40.37
C GLU A 24 2.51 30.58 39.69
N GLY A 25 1.28 30.98 40.06
CA GLY A 25 0.64 32.20 39.56
C GLY A 25 -0.22 32.05 38.30
N LYS A 26 -0.40 30.83 37.77
CA LYS A 26 -1.39 30.58 36.71
C LYS A 26 -2.78 30.39 37.30
N GLU A 27 -3.71 31.31 36.99
CA GLU A 27 -5.09 31.33 37.54
C GLU A 27 -5.98 30.16 37.12
N THR A 28 -5.54 29.37 36.14
CA THR A 28 -6.23 28.14 35.74
C THR A 28 -5.28 26.97 35.93
N ASN A 29 -5.78 25.85 36.48
CA ASN A 29 -5.06 24.57 36.60
C ASN A 29 -4.81 23.91 35.22
N ARG A 30 -4.65 24.73 34.18
CA ARG A 30 -4.50 24.34 32.79
C ARG A 30 -3.28 25.07 32.27
N LEU A 31 -2.25 24.31 31.95
CA LEU A 31 -1.19 24.86 31.12
C LEU A 31 -1.71 24.93 29.68
N SER A 32 -1.46 26.03 28.99
CA SER A 32 -1.93 26.29 27.63
C SER A 32 -0.96 25.78 26.56
N GLY A 33 0.16 25.16 26.95
CA GLY A 33 1.21 24.75 26.01
C GLY A 33 2.01 25.95 25.44
N GLU A 34 1.98 27.09 26.14
CA GLU A 34 2.65 28.31 25.69
C GLU A 34 4.18 28.25 25.85
N ASN A 35 4.89 29.13 25.13
CA ASN A 35 6.35 29.24 25.21
C ASN A 35 6.86 29.49 26.63
N ASN A 36 6.08 30.15 27.48
CA ASN A 36 6.50 30.41 28.87
C ASN A 36 6.55 29.12 29.70
N ASP A 37 5.68 28.14 29.45
CA ASP A 37 5.63 26.89 30.22
C ASP A 37 6.85 26.00 30.00
N ARG A 38 7.33 25.90 28.74
CA ARG A 38 8.58 25.16 28.46
C ARG A 38 9.81 25.84 29.07
N ILE A 39 9.84 27.17 29.11
CA ILE A 39 10.97 27.93 29.66
C ILE A 39 11.07 27.68 31.16
N LEU A 40 9.93 27.67 31.85
CA LEU A 40 9.83 27.33 33.26
C LEU A 40 10.28 25.88 33.54
N ALA A 41 9.90 24.93 32.69
CA ALA A 41 10.34 23.54 32.78
C ALA A 41 11.86 23.41 32.65
N ILE A 42 12.43 24.07 31.64
CA ILE A 42 13.87 24.13 31.39
C ILE A 42 14.60 24.70 32.61
N ALA A 43 14.16 25.86 33.09
CA ALA A 43 14.76 26.51 34.25
C ALA A 43 14.70 25.62 35.51
N TYR A 44 13.58 24.93 35.72
CA TYR A 44 13.41 24.05 36.87
C TYR A 44 14.32 22.84 36.82
N LEU A 45 14.33 22.10 35.70
CA LEU A 45 15.10 20.85 35.57
C LEU A 45 16.61 21.09 35.46
N ASN A 46 17.06 22.20 34.86
CA ASN A 46 18.48 22.54 34.81
C ASN A 46 19.06 22.97 36.17
N ASN A 47 18.22 23.33 37.14
CA ASN A 47 18.71 23.76 38.45
C ASN A 47 19.18 22.54 39.25
N GLU A 48 20.47 22.55 39.62
CA GLU A 48 21.11 21.51 40.44
C GLU A 48 20.46 21.34 41.82
N GLU A 49 19.83 22.37 42.37
CA GLU A 49 19.09 22.27 43.64
C GLU A 49 17.75 21.53 43.49
N ASN A 50 17.22 21.43 42.26
CA ASN A 50 15.96 20.75 41.96
C ASN A 50 16.18 19.35 41.40
N PHE A 51 16.90 19.24 40.28
CA PHE A 51 17.16 17.97 39.60
C PHE A 51 18.58 17.91 39.01
N GLY A 52 18.94 18.90 38.20
CA GLY A 52 20.27 19.01 37.60
C GLY A 52 20.31 18.57 36.15
N VAL A 53 21.04 19.31 35.33
CA VAL A 53 21.07 19.14 33.88
C VAL A 53 21.67 17.80 33.45
N ASP A 54 22.59 17.24 34.24
CA ASP A 54 23.29 15.98 33.94
C ASP A 54 22.47 14.73 34.27
N LYS A 55 21.24 14.88 34.79
CA LYS A 55 20.40 13.75 35.25
C LYS A 55 19.41 13.24 34.21
N TYR A 56 19.33 13.87 33.04
CA TYR A 56 18.37 13.51 32.00
C TYR A 56 18.86 13.87 30.60
N ASP A 57 18.32 13.16 29.62
CA ASP A 57 18.63 13.32 28.20
C ASP A 57 17.55 14.12 27.45
N ILE A 58 16.32 14.01 27.94
CA ILE A 58 15.11 14.66 27.45
C ILE A 58 14.19 14.96 28.63
N GLY A 59 13.62 16.16 28.66
CA GLY A 59 12.58 16.55 29.60
C GLY A 59 11.31 16.91 28.83
N HIS A 60 10.16 16.52 29.38
CA HIS A 60 8.86 16.75 28.77
C HIS A 60 7.81 17.01 29.84
N VAL A 61 7.10 18.13 29.72
CA VAL A 61 6.02 18.49 30.64
C VAL A 61 4.73 17.82 30.21
N VAL A 62 4.09 17.08 31.10
CA VAL A 62 2.72 16.58 30.92
C VAL A 62 1.79 17.31 31.86
N ALA A 63 0.78 17.99 31.33
CA ALA A 63 -0.13 18.80 32.13
C ALA A 63 -1.60 18.58 31.77
N ALA A 64 -2.51 18.78 32.72
CA ALA A 64 -3.94 18.77 32.42
C ALA A 64 -4.32 20.01 31.60
N GLY A 65 -5.11 19.85 30.52
CA GLY A 65 -5.44 20.98 29.64
C GLY A 65 -6.41 20.63 28.52
N GLN A 66 -6.53 21.52 27.53
CA GLN A 66 -7.11 21.14 26.22
C GLN A 66 -6.11 20.28 25.46
N GLU A 67 -6.55 19.50 24.47
CA GLU A 67 -5.62 18.71 23.65
C GLU A 67 -4.69 19.64 22.86
N GLY A 68 -3.38 19.47 23.03
CA GLY A 68 -2.39 20.38 22.46
C GLY A 68 -0.99 20.07 22.91
N GLY A 69 -0.01 20.57 22.18
CA GLY A 69 1.38 20.28 22.42
C GLY A 69 2.26 21.38 21.85
N LYS A 70 3.46 21.50 22.41
CA LYS A 70 4.47 22.39 21.88
C LYS A 70 5.85 21.92 22.30
N ALA A 71 6.62 21.48 21.33
CA ALA A 71 8.02 21.11 21.50
C ALA A 71 8.95 22.06 20.76
N ALA A 72 10.24 21.92 21.06
CA ALA A 72 11.30 22.56 20.29
C ALA A 72 11.92 21.53 19.36
N LEU A 73 12.36 21.99 18.20
CA LEU A 73 12.89 21.11 17.16
C LEU A 73 14.34 20.70 17.47
N GLY A 74 14.56 19.40 17.69
CA GLY A 74 15.90 18.80 17.80
C GLY A 74 16.69 19.29 19.01
N TRP A 75 16.12 19.19 20.22
CA TRP A 75 16.73 19.67 21.48
C TRP A 75 17.15 18.56 22.44
N VAL A 76 16.84 17.29 22.16
CA VAL A 76 17.34 16.15 22.95
C VAL A 76 18.88 16.19 23.01
N CYS A 77 19.46 15.84 24.17
CA CYS A 77 20.89 15.93 24.45
C CYS A 77 21.52 17.33 24.39
N ARG A 78 20.73 18.41 24.31
CA ARG A 78 21.26 19.78 24.36
C ARG A 78 21.12 20.36 25.75
N ASP A 79 22.25 20.57 26.41
CA ASP A 79 22.26 21.20 27.72
C ASP A 79 21.58 22.57 27.68
N ASN A 80 20.87 22.89 28.74
CA ASN A 80 20.02 24.06 28.88
C ASN A 80 18.77 24.12 27.97
N LEU A 81 18.53 23.13 27.12
CA LEU A 81 17.41 23.12 26.16
C LEU A 81 16.58 21.83 26.21
N LYS A 82 17.19 20.69 26.56
CA LYS A 82 16.61 19.35 26.45
C LYS A 82 15.30 19.08 27.21
N ALA A 83 14.84 20.02 28.04
CA ALA A 83 13.54 20.01 28.72
C ALA A 83 12.42 20.80 27.99
N GLY A 84 12.64 21.23 26.75
CA GLY A 84 11.75 22.14 26.02
C GLY A 84 10.50 21.54 25.38
N GLY A 85 10.07 20.34 25.78
CA GLY A 85 8.88 19.65 25.27
C GLY A 85 7.69 19.72 26.22
N MET A 86 6.49 19.79 25.67
CA MET A 86 5.28 19.83 26.48
C MET A 86 4.05 19.30 25.74
N SER A 87 3.22 18.53 26.45
CA SER A 87 1.93 18.03 25.97
C SER A 87 0.85 18.20 27.03
N THR A 88 -0.35 18.57 26.60
CA THR A 88 -1.51 18.71 27.46
C THR A 88 -2.48 17.55 27.29
N PHE A 89 -2.80 16.92 28.41
CA PHE A 89 -3.69 15.78 28.52
C PHE A 89 -5.12 16.24 28.81
N PRO A 90 -6.08 16.03 27.88
CA PRO A 90 -7.48 16.36 28.10
C PRO A 90 -8.15 15.44 29.13
N PHE A 91 -8.87 16.05 30.08
CA PHE A 91 -9.63 15.32 31.10
C PHE A 91 -10.66 14.38 30.42
N ARG A 92 -10.65 13.09 30.79
CA ARG A 92 -11.51 12.00 30.26
C ARG A 92 -11.10 11.38 28.92
N ARG A 93 -9.91 11.67 28.38
CA ARG A 93 -9.40 10.86 27.26
C ARG A 93 -8.66 9.62 27.74
N PRO A 94 -8.73 8.51 26.98
CA PRO A 94 -7.87 7.36 27.20
C PRO A 94 -6.38 7.76 27.12
N VAL A 95 -5.55 7.19 28.00
CA VAL A 95 -4.12 7.53 28.13
C VAL A 95 -3.33 7.12 26.88
N ASP A 96 -3.70 6.01 26.27
CA ASP A 96 -3.17 5.52 25.00
C ASP A 96 -3.33 6.55 23.87
N VAL A 97 -4.53 7.14 23.72
CA VAL A 97 -4.80 8.17 22.69
C VAL A 97 -3.94 9.42 22.87
N PHE A 98 -3.61 9.77 24.12
CA PHE A 98 -2.68 10.86 24.40
C PHE A 98 -1.23 10.47 24.09
N ALA A 99 -0.82 9.28 24.54
CA ALA A 99 0.54 8.76 24.40
C ALA A 99 0.93 8.59 22.93
N THR A 100 0.08 7.94 22.13
CA THR A 100 0.32 7.76 20.68
C THR A 100 -0.09 8.97 19.85
N GLY A 101 -0.71 9.96 20.49
CA GLY A 101 -1.16 11.18 19.86
C GLY A 101 -0.20 12.34 20.07
N THR A 102 -0.66 13.34 20.81
CA THR A 102 0.07 14.60 21.00
C THR A 102 1.41 14.38 21.69
N PHE A 103 1.51 13.45 22.65
CA PHE A 103 2.79 13.17 23.30
C PHE A 103 3.83 12.66 22.29
N ALA A 104 3.51 11.63 21.51
CA ALA A 104 4.40 11.14 20.46
C ALA A 104 4.69 12.21 19.38
N HIS A 105 3.72 13.06 19.05
CA HIS A 105 3.92 14.18 18.11
C HIS A 105 5.01 15.13 18.61
N GLU A 106 4.89 15.60 19.85
CA GLU A 106 5.86 16.53 20.43
C GLU A 106 7.21 15.88 20.72
N ILE A 107 7.24 14.57 21.05
CA ILE A 107 8.49 13.82 21.13
C ILE A 107 9.18 13.80 19.76
N GLY A 108 8.46 13.60 18.66
CA GLY A 108 9.03 13.65 17.30
C GLY A 108 9.75 14.97 17.00
N HIS A 109 9.15 16.10 17.38
CA HIS A 109 9.80 17.42 17.29
C HIS A 109 11.05 17.51 18.17
N GLN A 110 11.03 17.02 19.41
CA GLN A 110 12.23 17.04 20.27
C GLN A 110 13.40 16.27 19.64
N PHE A 111 13.11 15.26 18.82
CA PHE A 111 14.07 14.50 18.02
C PHE A 111 14.32 15.07 16.61
N GLY A 112 13.80 16.26 16.30
CA GLY A 112 14.15 17.01 15.08
C GLY A 112 13.26 16.75 13.87
N ALA A 113 12.17 16.01 14.00
CA ALA A 113 11.27 15.77 12.87
C ALA A 113 10.27 16.92 12.67
N HIS A 114 10.01 17.24 11.40
CA HIS A 114 9.11 18.30 10.96
C HIS A 114 7.70 17.77 10.70
N HIS A 115 6.71 18.66 10.69
CA HIS A 115 5.35 18.31 10.30
C HIS A 115 5.28 17.72 8.90
N THR A 116 4.40 16.74 8.74
CA THR A 116 4.37 15.91 7.55
C THR A 116 3.35 16.29 6.50
N PHE A 117 2.43 17.19 6.83
CA PHE A 117 1.25 17.48 6.01
C PHE A 117 1.47 18.62 4.99
N SER A 118 0.75 18.57 3.87
CA SER A 118 0.70 19.61 2.84
C SER A 118 -0.74 20.10 2.65
N THR A 119 -1.08 21.19 3.35
CA THR A 119 -2.38 21.85 3.17
C THR A 119 -2.30 23.37 3.31
N ASN A 120 -3.22 24.09 2.65
CA ASN A 120 -3.41 25.54 2.71
C ASN A 120 -4.71 25.95 3.46
N GLU A 121 -5.34 25.04 4.20
CA GLU A 121 -6.63 25.30 4.87
C GLU A 121 -6.53 25.20 6.39
N GLY A 122 -7.31 26.07 7.05
CA GLY A 122 -7.63 25.93 8.47
C GLY A 122 -6.45 26.23 9.42
N PRO A 123 -6.51 25.70 10.66
CA PRO A 123 -5.45 25.77 11.66
C PRO A 123 -4.07 25.25 11.20
N CYS A 124 -4.02 24.53 10.09
CA CYS A 124 -2.82 23.89 9.56
C CYS A 124 -1.89 24.87 8.83
N LEU A 125 -2.36 26.07 8.51
CA LEU A 125 -1.57 27.11 7.85
C LEU A 125 -0.27 27.46 8.61
N GLU A 126 -0.32 27.52 9.94
CA GLU A 126 0.85 27.89 10.75
C GLU A 126 1.83 26.72 10.97
N GLY A 127 1.40 25.48 10.71
CA GLY A 127 2.20 24.28 10.94
C GLY A 127 2.94 23.76 9.71
N PHE A 128 2.65 24.27 8.51
CA PHE A 128 3.29 23.78 7.28
C PHE A 128 4.82 23.84 7.37
N SER A 129 5.48 22.78 6.90
CA SER A 129 6.94 22.73 6.81
C SER A 129 7.39 22.02 5.53
N SER A 130 7.98 22.77 4.60
CA SER A 130 8.55 22.24 3.36
C SER A 130 9.73 21.27 3.55
N ARG A 131 10.16 21.04 4.80
CA ARG A 131 11.15 20.02 5.17
C ARG A 131 10.54 18.66 5.47
N GLY A 132 9.22 18.59 5.66
CA GLY A 132 8.52 17.36 6.04
C GLY A 132 7.23 17.10 5.27
N ALA A 133 6.74 18.02 4.44
CA ALA A 133 5.43 17.97 3.78
C ALA A 133 5.31 16.89 2.69
N TYR A 134 5.28 15.62 3.10
CA TYR A 134 5.18 14.41 2.28
C TYR A 134 3.82 13.70 2.41
N GLU A 135 2.89 14.26 3.17
CA GLU A 135 1.52 13.76 3.30
C GLU A 135 0.50 14.76 2.77
N ILE A 136 -0.41 14.25 1.97
CA ILE A 136 -1.48 15.02 1.36
C ILE A 136 -2.49 15.55 2.41
N GLY A 137 -3.03 16.75 2.22
CA GLY A 137 -4.06 17.33 3.08
C GLY A 137 -3.60 17.51 4.52
N SER A 138 -4.42 17.07 5.49
CA SER A 138 -4.02 17.06 6.92
C SER A 138 -3.02 15.97 7.30
N GLY A 139 -2.69 15.09 6.36
CA GLY A 139 -1.93 13.86 6.56
C GLY A 139 -2.59 12.92 7.58
N ASN A 140 -1.94 11.80 7.87
CA ASN A 140 -2.45 10.87 8.87
C ASN A 140 -1.41 10.18 9.75
N THR A 141 -0.12 10.49 9.62
CA THR A 141 0.89 9.97 10.57
C THR A 141 1.02 10.82 11.84
N ILE A 142 1.83 10.37 12.79
CA ILE A 142 2.02 11.04 14.09
C ILE A 142 2.39 12.52 13.95
N LEU A 143 3.22 12.91 12.96
CA LEU A 143 3.63 14.32 12.73
C LEU A 143 2.70 15.11 11.79
N SER A 144 1.54 14.55 11.46
CA SER A 144 0.50 15.25 10.71
C SER A 144 -0.46 16.02 11.64
N TYR A 145 -1.36 16.81 11.05
CA TYR A 145 -2.45 17.50 11.73
C TYR A 145 -3.80 16.82 11.47
N ALA A 146 -3.82 15.48 11.42
CA ALA A 146 -5.00 14.68 11.11
C ALA A 146 -6.25 15.12 11.92
N GLY A 147 -7.29 15.56 11.20
CA GLY A 147 -8.57 15.97 11.78
C GLY A 147 -8.63 17.43 12.25
N ALA A 148 -7.63 18.25 11.88
CA ALA A 148 -7.53 19.65 12.27
C ALA A 148 -7.47 20.64 11.09
N CYS A 149 -7.59 20.19 9.83
CA CYS A 149 -7.44 21.04 8.64
C CYS A 149 -8.73 21.33 7.88
N GLY A 150 -9.91 21.01 8.42
CA GLY A 150 -11.18 21.40 7.81
C GLY A 150 -11.55 20.49 6.64
N ASN A 151 -11.83 21.07 5.46
CA ASN A 151 -12.25 20.24 4.32
C ASN A 151 -11.10 19.40 3.74
N ASN A 152 -9.86 19.76 4.05
CA ASN A 152 -8.66 19.01 3.69
C ASN A 152 -8.34 17.85 4.66
N ASP A 153 -9.27 17.49 5.56
CA ASP A 153 -9.09 16.38 6.50
C ASP A 153 -9.31 15.00 5.87
N LEU A 154 -8.27 14.16 5.91
CA LEU A 154 -8.33 12.78 5.39
C LEU A 154 -9.00 11.80 6.37
N GLN A 155 -8.83 12.04 7.67
CA GLN A 155 -9.39 11.26 8.76
C GLN A 155 -9.39 12.06 10.07
N GLY A 156 -10.29 11.74 11.00
CA GLY A 156 -10.43 12.49 12.25
C GLY A 156 -9.38 12.21 13.33
N ARG A 157 -8.50 11.21 13.13
CA ARG A 157 -7.43 10.85 14.08
C ARG A 157 -6.24 10.30 13.33
N ARG A 158 -5.02 10.67 13.72
CA ARG A 158 -3.78 10.06 13.20
C ARG A 158 -3.68 8.58 13.51
N ASP A 159 -2.91 7.88 12.68
CA ASP A 159 -2.48 6.51 12.88
C ASP A 159 -1.17 6.47 13.66
N ASP A 160 -1.01 5.41 14.47
CA ASP A 160 0.04 5.30 15.49
C ASP A 160 1.41 4.88 14.88
N TYR A 161 1.89 5.62 13.88
CA TYR A 161 3.22 5.46 13.30
C TYR A 161 3.75 6.76 12.69
N TYR A 162 5.07 6.89 12.59
CA TYR A 162 5.74 7.99 11.92
C TYR A 162 5.85 7.74 10.41
N HIS A 163 5.69 8.81 9.60
CA HIS A 163 6.03 8.80 8.19
C HIS A 163 7.53 8.50 7.97
N ALA A 164 7.90 7.96 6.80
CA ALA A 164 9.27 7.69 6.40
C ALA A 164 10.21 8.88 6.66
N ILE A 165 9.77 10.08 6.27
CA ILE A 165 10.56 11.31 6.44
C ILE A 165 10.84 11.61 7.92
N SER A 166 9.85 11.44 8.80
CA SER A 166 10.02 11.66 10.22
C SER A 166 10.98 10.63 10.82
N VAL A 167 10.90 9.36 10.38
CA VAL A 167 11.86 8.33 10.78
C VAL A 167 13.27 8.71 10.31
N GLN A 168 13.45 9.14 9.06
CA GLN A 168 14.75 9.58 8.54
C GLN A 168 15.31 10.79 9.31
N GLN A 169 14.47 11.78 9.63
CA GLN A 169 14.87 12.97 10.39
C GLN A 169 15.29 12.61 11.82
N ILE A 170 14.49 11.79 12.52
CA ILE A 170 14.80 11.31 13.87
C ILE A 170 16.10 10.51 13.85
N LEU A 171 16.25 9.56 12.91
CA LEU A 171 17.48 8.77 12.77
C LEU A 171 18.68 9.65 12.47
N GLY A 172 18.55 10.63 11.56
CA GLY A 172 19.61 11.58 11.26
C GLY A 172 20.04 12.37 12.50
N TYR A 173 19.08 12.83 13.28
CA TYR A 173 19.35 13.58 14.52
C TYR A 173 20.06 12.72 15.58
N THR A 174 19.60 11.48 15.78
CA THR A 174 20.15 10.59 16.83
C THR A 174 21.47 9.93 16.46
N THR A 175 21.80 9.85 15.16
CA THR A 175 23.05 9.22 14.69
C THR A 175 24.13 10.24 14.35
N ASN A 176 23.75 11.38 13.77
CA ASN A 176 24.70 12.30 13.13
C ASN A 176 24.70 13.70 13.73
N GLU A 177 23.73 14.03 14.58
CA GLU A 177 23.63 15.35 15.21
C GLU A 177 23.73 15.26 16.74
N HIS A 178 23.26 16.30 17.44
CA HIS A 178 23.35 16.43 18.90
C HIS A 178 22.67 15.28 19.64
N GLY A 179 21.65 14.64 19.04
CA GLY A 179 20.97 13.49 19.64
C GLY A 179 21.87 12.27 19.86
N SER A 180 23.05 12.22 19.23
CA SER A 180 24.05 11.18 19.44
C SER A 180 24.92 11.38 20.69
N ALA A 181 24.82 12.53 21.36
CA ALA A 181 25.80 12.94 22.37
C ALA A 181 25.56 12.38 23.79
N CYS A 182 24.33 12.03 24.13
CA CYS A 182 23.94 11.59 25.48
C CYS A 182 23.37 10.17 25.65
N PRO A 183 22.99 9.39 24.60
CA PRO A 183 22.32 8.12 24.84
C PRO A 183 23.27 7.08 25.43
N VAL A 184 22.71 6.20 26.27
CA VAL A 184 23.36 4.93 26.62
C VAL A 184 23.13 3.95 25.47
N LEU A 185 24.20 3.52 24.81
CA LEU A 185 24.13 2.56 23.71
C LEU A 185 23.99 1.13 24.25
N VAL A 186 22.95 0.43 23.81
CA VAL A 186 22.67 -0.96 24.16
C VAL A 186 22.59 -1.78 22.87
N GLU A 187 23.34 -2.87 22.80
CA GLU A 187 23.26 -3.80 21.67
C GLU A 187 21.94 -4.58 21.70
N THR A 188 21.23 -4.61 20.55
CA THR A 188 19.92 -5.26 20.43
C THR A 188 20.00 -6.72 20.00
N ASN A 189 21.16 -7.20 19.55
CA ASN A 189 21.34 -8.52 18.91
C ASN A 189 20.25 -8.77 17.84
N ASN A 190 20.03 -7.77 17.00
CA ASN A 190 18.99 -7.76 15.98
C ASN A 190 19.57 -7.15 14.70
N THR A 191 19.39 -7.83 13.59
CA THR A 191 19.88 -7.47 12.28
C THR A 191 18.75 -6.80 11.52
N PRO A 192 18.88 -5.52 11.10
CA PRO A 192 17.83 -4.89 10.31
C PRO A 192 17.52 -5.68 9.04
N PRO A 193 16.25 -5.72 8.61
CA PRO A 193 15.89 -6.41 7.38
C PRO A 193 16.58 -5.80 6.17
N THR A 194 16.64 -6.57 5.09
CA THR A 194 17.03 -6.11 3.76
C THR A 194 15.80 -6.03 2.88
N VAL A 195 15.74 -5.05 1.98
CA VAL A 195 14.63 -4.88 1.04
C VAL A 195 15.17 -4.83 -0.38
N THR A 196 14.41 -5.36 -1.31
CA THR A 196 14.68 -5.31 -2.75
C THR A 196 13.39 -4.96 -3.47
N ILE A 197 13.45 -3.94 -4.30
CA ILE A 197 12.35 -3.48 -5.15
C ILE A 197 12.71 -3.75 -6.61
N ARG A 198 11.70 -3.72 -7.47
CA ARG A 198 11.93 -3.76 -8.92
C ARG A 198 12.68 -2.48 -9.34
N GLU A 199 13.65 -2.61 -10.24
CA GLU A 199 14.35 -1.46 -10.82
C GLU A 199 13.35 -0.45 -11.40
N GLY A 200 13.52 0.83 -11.06
CA GLY A 200 12.58 1.91 -11.43
C GLY A 200 12.67 2.36 -12.89
N GLY A 201 12.21 3.58 -13.15
CA GLY A 201 12.23 4.16 -14.51
C GLY A 201 11.06 3.71 -15.40
N PHE A 202 10.00 3.16 -14.81
CA PHE A 202 8.73 2.95 -15.51
C PHE A 202 8.13 4.29 -15.95
N VAL A 203 7.40 4.25 -17.04
CA VAL A 203 6.46 5.32 -17.39
C VAL A 203 5.07 4.71 -17.34
N ILE A 204 4.19 5.25 -16.51
CA ILE A 204 2.79 4.82 -16.41
C ILE A 204 1.86 5.77 -17.18
N PRO A 205 0.75 5.28 -17.73
CA PRO A 205 -0.31 6.15 -18.26
C PRO A 205 -0.91 7.02 -17.14
N VAL A 206 -1.30 8.26 -17.46
CA VAL A 206 -2.07 9.10 -16.52
C VAL A 206 -3.43 8.46 -16.20
N ASN A 207 -4.00 8.85 -15.06
CA ASN A 207 -5.32 8.43 -14.59
C ASN A 207 -5.53 6.91 -14.63
N THR A 208 -4.47 6.16 -14.27
CA THR A 208 -4.47 4.70 -14.27
C THR A 208 -3.93 4.20 -12.93
N PRO A 209 -4.64 3.28 -12.25
CA PRO A 209 -4.15 2.66 -11.02
C PRO A 209 -2.84 1.90 -11.23
N PHE A 210 -2.01 1.84 -10.20
CA PHE A 210 -0.77 1.06 -10.21
C PHE A 210 -0.52 0.34 -8.89
N THR A 211 0.34 -0.67 -8.93
CA THR A 211 0.69 -1.47 -7.76
C THR A 211 2.20 -1.51 -7.55
N LEU A 212 2.62 -1.31 -6.31
CA LEU A 212 4.01 -1.42 -5.89
C LEU A 212 4.19 -2.68 -5.05
N VAL A 213 5.27 -3.39 -5.31
CA VAL A 213 5.64 -4.64 -4.61
C VAL A 213 7.10 -4.54 -4.20
N ALA A 214 7.39 -4.90 -2.96
CA ALA A 214 8.74 -5.07 -2.45
C ALA A 214 8.96 -6.52 -2.04
N ASN A 215 10.20 -6.99 -2.04
CA ASN A 215 10.59 -8.21 -1.34
C ASN A 215 11.53 -7.82 -0.21
N ALA A 216 11.45 -8.52 0.92
CA ALA A 216 12.36 -8.27 2.02
C ALA A 216 12.73 -9.58 2.69
N ASN A 217 13.93 -9.60 3.27
CA ASN A 217 14.46 -10.71 4.03
C ASN A 217 14.96 -10.22 5.39
N ASP A 218 14.69 -11.03 6.40
CA ASP A 218 15.14 -10.82 7.76
C ASP A 218 16.01 -12.01 8.17
N GLU A 219 17.24 -11.76 8.62
CA GLU A 219 18.16 -12.84 9.00
C GLU A 219 17.79 -13.49 10.33
N ASP A 220 17.05 -12.77 11.19
CA ASP A 220 16.61 -13.24 12.50
C ASP A 220 15.27 -14.00 12.44
N GLY A 221 14.59 -13.98 11.28
CA GLY A 221 13.34 -14.69 11.04
C GLY A 221 12.10 -13.98 11.57
N ASP A 222 12.20 -12.67 11.79
CA ASP A 222 11.11 -11.86 12.32
C ASP A 222 9.98 -11.60 11.29
N VAL A 223 8.76 -11.38 11.79
CA VAL A 223 7.60 -11.07 10.93
C VAL A 223 7.72 -9.64 10.43
N LEU A 224 7.89 -9.50 9.11
CA LEU A 224 8.09 -8.20 8.49
C LEU A 224 6.78 -7.44 8.24
N MET A 225 6.82 -6.14 8.52
CA MET A 225 5.76 -5.18 8.26
C MET A 225 6.21 -4.17 7.21
N TYR A 226 5.47 -4.08 6.12
CA TYR A 226 5.74 -3.26 4.94
C TYR A 226 4.86 -2.01 4.92
N ASN A 227 5.42 -0.91 4.46
CA ASN A 227 4.71 0.34 4.32
C ASN A 227 5.24 1.17 3.14
N TRP A 228 4.50 1.14 2.02
CA TRP A 228 4.74 2.02 0.89
C TRP A 228 4.12 3.39 1.15
N GLN A 229 4.88 4.46 0.94
CA GLN A 229 4.47 5.84 1.15
C GLN A 229 4.95 6.68 -0.04
N GLN A 230 4.15 7.67 -0.46
CA GLN A 230 4.63 8.61 -1.45
C GLN A 230 5.70 9.51 -0.82
N PHE A 231 6.69 9.88 -1.62
CA PHE A 231 7.89 10.60 -1.21
C PHE A 231 8.17 11.81 -2.12
N ASP A 232 7.09 12.40 -2.64
CA ASP A 232 7.09 13.70 -3.31
C ASP A 232 6.87 14.79 -2.26
N ASN A 233 7.77 15.76 -2.19
CA ASN A 233 7.74 16.81 -1.17
C ASN A 233 6.98 18.04 -1.68
N ALA A 234 5.96 18.47 -0.95
CA ALA A 234 5.31 19.74 -1.20
C ALA A 234 6.22 20.90 -0.75
N VAL A 235 6.70 21.69 -1.71
CA VAL A 235 7.54 22.87 -1.43
C VAL A 235 6.73 24.10 -1.02
N THR A 236 5.44 24.11 -1.34
CA THR A 236 4.47 25.15 -0.97
C THR A 236 3.25 24.54 -0.30
N GLN A 237 2.41 25.37 0.32
CA GLN A 237 1.10 24.93 0.79
C GLN A 237 0.20 24.59 -0.39
N GLU A 238 -0.60 23.55 -0.23
CA GLU A 238 -1.37 22.92 -1.30
C GLU A 238 -2.85 22.82 -0.93
N ASN A 239 -3.77 22.95 -1.90
CA ASN A 239 -5.20 22.79 -1.62
C ASN A 239 -5.70 21.47 -2.19
N MET A 240 -6.40 20.67 -1.36
CA MET A 240 -7.04 19.44 -1.82
C MET A 240 -8.34 19.69 -2.58
N ILE A 241 -8.94 20.87 -2.39
CA ILE A 241 -10.26 21.23 -2.90
C ILE A 241 -10.15 22.54 -3.65
N GLY A 242 -10.07 22.45 -4.97
CA GLY A 242 -10.12 23.62 -5.84
C GLY A 242 -9.50 23.33 -7.20
N THR A 243 -10.20 23.79 -8.23
CA THR A 243 -9.70 23.89 -9.59
C THR A 243 -8.40 24.69 -9.57
N VAL A 244 -7.26 24.04 -9.80
CA VAL A 244 -6.08 24.81 -10.20
C VAL A 244 -6.42 25.46 -11.54
N GLU A 245 -6.17 26.76 -11.67
CA GLU A 245 -6.40 27.54 -12.91
C GLU A 245 -5.55 27.06 -14.10
N GLU A 246 -4.75 26.00 -13.94
CA GLU A 246 -3.86 25.48 -14.97
C GLU A 246 -4.34 24.14 -15.54
N GLY A 247 -4.66 24.19 -16.84
CA GLY A 247 -5.03 23.05 -17.68
C GLY A 247 -6.51 23.04 -18.03
N GLU A 248 -6.83 23.05 -19.31
CA GLU A 248 -8.16 22.66 -19.78
C GLU A 248 -8.21 21.13 -19.90
N PRO A 249 -9.32 20.46 -19.55
CA PRO A 249 -9.48 19.06 -19.88
C PRO A 249 -9.40 18.91 -21.40
N MET A 250 -8.89 17.78 -21.86
CA MET A 250 -8.94 17.43 -23.28
C MET A 250 -10.38 17.54 -23.78
N THR A 251 -10.53 17.95 -25.03
CA THR A 251 -11.83 17.89 -25.70
C THR A 251 -12.26 16.43 -25.87
N ARG A 252 -13.57 16.20 -25.97
CA ARG A 252 -14.14 14.87 -26.29
C ARG A 252 -13.52 14.29 -27.57
N GLU A 253 -13.26 15.12 -28.57
CA GLU A 253 -12.69 14.70 -29.85
C GLU A 253 -11.23 14.27 -29.72
N GLU A 254 -10.44 14.96 -28.90
CA GLU A 254 -9.08 14.55 -28.56
C GLU A 254 -9.06 13.27 -27.73
N TYR A 255 -10.02 13.11 -26.81
CA TYR A 255 -10.21 11.89 -26.04
C TYR A 255 -10.57 10.71 -26.95
N ALA A 256 -11.54 10.89 -27.85
CA ALA A 256 -11.97 9.87 -28.81
C ALA A 256 -10.83 9.38 -29.72
N LYS A 257 -9.91 10.26 -30.11
CA LYS A 257 -8.71 9.89 -30.91
C LYS A 257 -7.73 8.98 -30.18
N ARG A 258 -7.85 8.84 -28.85
CA ARG A 258 -7.03 7.89 -28.05
C ARG A 258 -7.62 6.48 -28.06
N LEU A 259 -8.91 6.35 -28.35
CA LEU A 259 -9.65 5.10 -28.31
C LEU A 259 -9.46 4.30 -29.61
N PRO A 260 -9.67 2.97 -29.60
CA PRO A 260 -9.68 2.16 -30.81
C PRO A 260 -10.61 2.73 -31.90
N PRO A 261 -10.24 2.66 -33.21
CA PRO A 261 -10.99 3.29 -34.31
C PRO A 261 -12.45 2.89 -34.45
N ASN A 262 -12.87 1.78 -33.82
CA ASN A 262 -14.23 1.22 -33.88
C ASN A 262 -14.99 1.32 -32.54
N THR A 263 -14.52 2.17 -31.61
CA THR A 263 -15.18 2.32 -30.30
C THR A 263 -16.60 2.90 -30.48
N PRO A 264 -17.66 2.26 -29.95
CA PRO A 264 -19.02 2.77 -30.08
C PRO A 264 -19.21 4.13 -29.43
N GLU A 265 -19.97 5.03 -30.05
CA GLU A 265 -20.15 6.42 -29.60
C GLU A 265 -20.63 6.54 -28.13
N VAL A 266 -21.55 5.67 -27.72
CA VAL A 266 -22.07 5.61 -26.34
C VAL A 266 -20.96 5.25 -25.34
N HIS A 267 -19.95 4.50 -25.77
CA HIS A 267 -18.81 4.15 -24.93
C HIS A 267 -17.83 5.31 -24.80
N ILE A 268 -17.60 6.05 -25.89
CA ILE A 268 -16.80 7.28 -25.89
C ILE A 268 -17.38 8.30 -24.89
N ASP A 269 -18.71 8.50 -24.92
CA ASP A 269 -19.38 9.43 -24.00
C ASP A 269 -19.19 9.04 -22.53
N LEU A 270 -19.41 7.77 -22.20
CA LEU A 270 -19.28 7.29 -20.82
C LEU A 270 -17.85 7.42 -20.29
N LEU A 271 -16.87 7.03 -21.11
CA LEU A 271 -15.45 7.13 -20.75
C LEU A 271 -15.00 8.60 -20.58
N TYR A 272 -15.47 9.48 -21.47
CA TYR A 272 -15.17 10.89 -21.40
C TYR A 272 -15.77 11.57 -20.16
N GLN A 273 -17.00 11.21 -19.75
CA GLN A 273 -17.58 11.72 -18.50
C GLN A 273 -16.79 11.27 -17.27
N ASN A 274 -16.34 10.01 -17.23
CA ASN A 274 -15.47 9.53 -16.15
C ASN A 274 -14.13 10.27 -16.12
N TYR A 275 -13.56 10.57 -17.29
CA TYR A 275 -12.37 11.41 -17.42
C TYR A 275 -12.59 12.81 -16.84
N LEU A 276 -13.70 13.48 -17.19
CA LEU A 276 -14.02 14.82 -16.67
C LEU A 276 -14.21 14.81 -15.16
N GLN A 277 -14.93 13.82 -14.61
CA GLN A 277 -15.13 13.70 -13.17
C GLN A 277 -13.81 13.54 -12.43
N GLY A 278 -12.90 12.70 -12.96
CA GLY A 278 -11.57 12.54 -12.41
C GLY A 278 -10.71 13.80 -12.55
N PHE A 279 -10.84 14.51 -13.68
CA PHE A 279 -10.14 15.76 -13.92
C PHE A 279 -10.55 16.85 -12.92
N GLU A 280 -11.84 17.01 -12.63
CA GLU A 280 -12.35 17.96 -11.64
C GLU A 280 -11.85 17.66 -10.22
N ASN A 281 -11.70 16.38 -9.88
CA ASN A 281 -11.22 15.93 -8.58
C ASN A 281 -9.68 15.83 -8.50
N SER A 282 -8.96 16.21 -9.57
CA SER A 282 -7.52 16.02 -9.65
C SER A 282 -6.72 17.10 -8.91
N PHE A 283 -5.69 16.65 -8.20
CA PHE A 283 -4.73 17.50 -7.52
C PHE A 283 -3.55 17.79 -8.45
N ARG A 284 -3.18 19.07 -8.62
CA ARG A 284 -2.13 19.51 -9.57
C ARG A 284 -0.89 20.13 -8.94
N GLY A 285 -0.75 20.08 -7.62
CA GLY A 285 0.52 20.45 -6.98
C GLY A 285 1.59 19.38 -7.17
N ASP A 286 2.86 19.78 -7.04
CA ASP A 286 4.02 18.89 -7.13
C ASP A 286 4.19 17.98 -5.90
N GLY A 287 3.37 18.17 -4.87
CA GLY A 287 3.36 17.35 -3.65
C GLY A 287 2.64 16.00 -3.79
N PRO A 288 2.41 15.35 -2.64
CA PRO A 288 1.86 13.99 -2.57
C PRO A 288 0.42 13.93 -3.07
N LEU A 289 0.08 12.82 -3.70
CA LEU A 289 -1.21 12.45 -4.28
C LEU A 289 -1.96 11.38 -3.47
N PHE A 290 -1.24 10.55 -2.70
CA PHE A 290 -1.79 9.40 -2.02
C PHE A 290 -1.68 9.51 -0.51
N ARG A 291 -2.79 9.27 0.20
CA ARG A 291 -2.84 9.10 1.67
C ARG A 291 -1.95 7.96 2.13
N ASN A 292 -1.47 7.97 3.36
CA ASN A 292 -0.72 6.85 3.93
C ASN A 292 -1.60 5.83 4.66
N PHE A 293 -1.09 4.62 4.88
CA PHE A 293 -1.78 3.58 5.65
C PHE A 293 -0.83 2.93 6.64
N ARG A 294 -1.40 2.31 7.70
CA ARG A 294 -0.62 1.56 8.69
C ARG A 294 0.22 0.48 7.99
N PRO A 295 1.45 0.18 8.49
CA PRO A 295 2.21 -0.96 8.01
C PRO A 295 1.41 -2.27 8.10
N THR A 296 1.61 -3.17 7.13
CA THR A 296 0.93 -4.47 7.08
C THR A 296 1.92 -5.58 6.74
N THR A 297 1.54 -6.85 6.89
CA THR A 297 2.35 -7.99 6.42
C THR A 297 2.33 -8.15 4.90
N SER A 298 1.47 -7.41 4.17
CA SER A 298 1.46 -7.42 2.71
C SER A 298 2.62 -6.61 2.16
N ASN A 299 3.45 -7.24 1.34
CA ASN A 299 4.53 -6.59 0.61
C ASN A 299 4.07 -5.79 -0.62
N LYS A 300 2.75 -5.77 -0.87
CA LYS A 300 2.08 -5.14 -2.00
C LYS A 300 1.16 -4.03 -1.54
N ARG A 301 1.15 -2.90 -2.26
CA ARG A 301 0.16 -1.83 -2.13
C ARG A 301 -0.41 -1.45 -3.50
N TYR A 302 -1.70 -1.16 -3.55
CA TYR A 302 -2.39 -0.58 -4.69
C TYR A 302 -2.53 0.94 -4.49
N PHE A 303 -2.43 1.70 -5.58
CA PHE A 303 -2.57 3.14 -5.62
C PHE A 303 -3.58 3.54 -6.71
N PRO A 304 -4.73 4.13 -6.35
CA PRO A 304 -5.31 4.22 -5.00
C PRO A 304 -5.53 2.85 -4.34
N GLN A 305 -5.96 2.81 -3.07
CA GLN A 305 -6.40 1.57 -2.44
C GLN A 305 -7.41 0.84 -3.32
N LEU A 306 -7.28 -0.50 -3.36
CA LEU A 306 -8.06 -1.33 -4.26
C LEU A 306 -9.57 -1.15 -4.07
N ASP A 307 -10.05 -0.94 -2.84
CA ASP A 307 -11.46 -0.64 -2.57
C ASP A 307 -11.95 0.67 -3.22
N LEU A 308 -11.08 1.69 -3.33
CA LEU A 308 -11.40 2.93 -4.05
C LEU A 308 -11.45 2.69 -5.56
N VAL A 309 -10.52 1.88 -6.09
CA VAL A 309 -10.53 1.45 -7.50
C VAL A 309 -11.82 0.69 -7.83
N LEU A 310 -12.23 -0.25 -6.97
CA LEU A 310 -13.41 -1.10 -7.18
C LEU A 310 -14.73 -0.33 -7.04
N SER A 311 -14.79 0.66 -6.17
CA SER A 311 -15.97 1.51 -5.98
C SER A 311 -16.06 2.67 -6.98
N GLY A 312 -14.97 2.97 -7.69
CA GLY A 312 -14.87 4.17 -8.53
C GLY A 312 -14.88 5.47 -7.72
N ASP A 313 -14.53 5.42 -6.44
CA ASP A 313 -14.44 6.60 -5.58
C ASP A 313 -13.31 7.52 -6.07
N THR A 314 -13.70 8.68 -6.61
CA THR A 314 -12.80 9.73 -7.09
C THR A 314 -12.65 10.86 -6.09
N SER A 315 -12.97 10.64 -4.81
CA SER A 315 -12.78 11.64 -3.76
C SER A 315 -11.31 12.04 -3.64
N ASN A 316 -11.08 13.24 -3.12
CA ASN A 316 -9.77 13.82 -2.89
C ASN A 316 -8.92 13.09 -1.82
N LYS A 317 -9.21 11.83 -1.48
CA LYS A 317 -8.46 11.09 -0.45
C LYS A 317 -7.18 10.45 -1.00
N GLU A 318 -7.24 9.97 -2.24
CA GLU A 318 -6.12 9.44 -3.00
C GLU A 318 -6.38 9.77 -4.47
N VAL A 319 -5.49 10.52 -5.10
CA VAL A 319 -5.73 11.09 -6.42
C VAL A 319 -4.74 10.50 -7.42
N MET A 320 -5.21 10.08 -8.59
CA MET A 320 -4.31 9.60 -9.64
C MET A 320 -3.60 10.77 -10.33
N PRO A 321 -2.38 10.58 -10.86
CA PRO A 321 -1.70 11.63 -11.63
C PRO A 321 -2.47 11.88 -12.93
N PHE A 322 -2.86 13.15 -13.17
CA PHE A 322 -3.56 13.55 -14.39
C PHE A 322 -2.66 14.28 -15.40
N THR A 323 -1.45 14.65 -14.99
CA THR A 323 -0.41 15.26 -15.84
C THR A 323 0.82 14.38 -15.89
N SER A 324 1.70 14.67 -16.84
CA SER A 324 3.03 14.07 -16.87
C SER A 324 3.83 14.59 -15.67
N ARG A 325 4.29 13.69 -14.80
CA ARG A 325 5.09 14.06 -13.62
C ARG A 325 5.95 12.91 -13.15
N GLU A 326 7.04 13.26 -12.47
CA GLU A 326 7.78 12.30 -11.66
C GLU A 326 6.97 11.95 -10.40
N LEU A 327 7.10 10.70 -9.97
CA LEU A 327 6.48 10.14 -8.79
C LEU A 327 7.55 9.40 -8.00
N ASN A 328 7.69 9.78 -6.74
CA ASN A 328 8.66 9.18 -5.84
C ASN A 328 7.93 8.43 -4.75
N PHE A 329 8.37 7.22 -4.45
CA PHE A 329 7.84 6.38 -3.38
C PHE A 329 8.97 5.84 -2.53
N VAL A 330 8.68 5.64 -1.25
CA VAL A 330 9.56 4.97 -0.31
C VAL A 330 8.86 3.74 0.24
N ILE A 331 9.56 2.62 0.29
CA ILE A 331 9.16 1.46 1.07
C ILE A 331 9.90 1.50 2.41
N ASN A 332 9.17 1.37 3.52
CA ASN A 332 9.75 1.03 4.81
C ASN A 332 9.38 -0.42 5.16
N VAL A 333 10.37 -1.20 5.58
CA VAL A 333 10.17 -2.55 6.11
C VAL A 333 10.70 -2.60 7.53
N ARG A 334 9.88 -3.10 8.45
CA ARG A 334 10.15 -3.17 9.89
C ARG A 334 10.06 -4.61 10.37
N ASP A 335 10.95 -5.00 11.26
CA ASP A 335 10.98 -6.33 11.89
C ASP A 335 10.19 -6.42 13.20
N GLY A 336 9.72 -5.30 13.74
CA GLY A 336 9.03 -5.25 15.03
C GLY A 336 9.95 -5.34 16.27
N ARG A 337 11.27 -5.43 16.07
CA ARG A 337 12.32 -5.48 17.12
C ARG A 337 13.31 -4.32 17.04
N GLY A 338 13.04 -3.34 16.20
CA GLY A 338 13.77 -2.07 16.11
C GLY A 338 14.67 -1.96 14.89
N GLY A 339 14.72 -2.98 14.03
CA GLY A 339 15.30 -2.89 12.70
C GLY A 339 14.28 -2.32 11.72
N VAL A 340 14.78 -1.40 10.92
CA VAL A 340 14.03 -0.75 9.84
C VAL A 340 14.98 -0.63 8.66
N THR A 341 14.48 -0.94 7.48
CA THR A 341 15.16 -0.68 6.21
C THR A 341 14.23 0.05 5.27
N HIS A 342 14.82 0.77 4.32
CA HIS A 342 14.05 1.51 3.34
C HIS A 342 14.73 1.50 1.98
N ASP A 343 13.92 1.70 0.94
CA ASP A 343 14.40 1.91 -0.43
C ASP A 343 13.47 2.88 -1.16
N LEU A 344 14.00 3.54 -2.19
CA LEU A 344 13.31 4.55 -2.98
C LEU A 344 13.00 4.02 -4.38
N LEU A 345 11.77 4.22 -4.81
CA LEU A 345 11.32 3.91 -6.15
C LEU A 345 10.85 5.20 -6.83
N SER A 346 11.50 5.55 -7.94
CA SER A 346 11.09 6.67 -8.80
C SER A 346 10.65 6.16 -10.17
N PHE A 347 9.55 6.72 -10.66
CA PHE A 347 8.99 6.49 -11.99
C PHE A 347 8.15 7.70 -12.39
N SER A 348 7.65 7.76 -13.61
CA SER A 348 6.85 8.90 -14.08
C SER A 348 5.49 8.51 -14.64
N SER A 349 4.55 9.44 -14.63
CA SER A 349 3.33 9.39 -15.44
C SER A 349 3.51 10.19 -16.73
N THR A 350 2.71 9.86 -17.76
CA THR A 350 2.71 10.57 -19.04
C THR A 350 1.30 10.82 -19.57
N GLU A 351 1.05 12.02 -20.07
CA GLU A 351 -0.19 12.39 -20.76
C GLU A 351 -0.26 11.81 -22.18
N ASP A 352 0.84 11.29 -22.71
CA ASP A 352 0.92 10.66 -24.04
C ASP A 352 0.21 9.30 -24.08
N ALA A 353 -0.13 8.72 -22.92
CA ALA A 353 -0.85 7.47 -22.77
C ALA A 353 -1.90 7.56 -21.64
N GLY A 354 -2.91 6.70 -21.72
CA GLY A 354 -3.95 6.59 -20.69
C GLY A 354 -5.24 7.38 -20.95
N PRO A 355 -6.29 7.11 -20.15
CA PRO A 355 -6.31 6.08 -19.08
C PRO A 355 -6.37 4.65 -19.65
N PHE A 356 -5.70 3.70 -19.00
CA PHE A 356 -5.81 2.28 -19.34
C PHE A 356 -7.03 1.67 -18.64
N VAL A 357 -7.96 1.09 -19.41
CA VAL A 357 -9.29 0.72 -18.91
C VAL A 357 -9.73 -0.64 -19.44
N VAL A 358 -10.24 -1.51 -18.57
CA VAL A 358 -10.95 -2.73 -18.96
C VAL A 358 -12.34 -2.35 -19.49
N THR A 359 -12.64 -2.70 -20.73
CA THR A 359 -13.85 -2.25 -21.45
C THR A 359 -14.91 -3.35 -21.58
N SER A 360 -14.56 -4.61 -21.27
CA SER A 360 -15.49 -5.74 -21.24
C SER A 360 -16.77 -5.41 -20.48
N LYS A 361 -17.92 -5.72 -21.11
CA LYS A 361 -19.24 -5.35 -20.59
C LYS A 361 -19.83 -6.34 -19.58
N PHE A 362 -19.31 -7.56 -19.51
CA PHE A 362 -19.88 -8.65 -18.71
C PHE A 362 -21.40 -8.75 -18.87
N SER A 363 -21.85 -8.77 -20.14
CA SER A 363 -23.25 -8.56 -20.52
C SER A 363 -24.14 -9.81 -20.41
N ALA A 364 -23.57 -10.99 -20.19
CA ALA A 364 -24.33 -12.19 -19.91
C ALA A 364 -24.81 -12.20 -18.46
N PRO A 365 -26.01 -12.76 -18.17
CA PRO A 365 -26.48 -12.87 -16.78
C PRO A 365 -25.55 -13.76 -15.93
N GLU A 366 -24.97 -14.80 -16.55
CA GLU A 366 -24.08 -15.76 -15.92
C GLU A 366 -23.08 -16.32 -16.95
N TYR A 367 -21.88 -16.66 -16.49
CA TYR A 367 -20.85 -17.36 -17.26
C TYR A 367 -20.58 -18.72 -16.63
N ALA A 368 -20.53 -19.78 -17.44
CA ALA A 368 -20.30 -21.12 -16.94
C ALA A 368 -18.82 -21.33 -16.56
N GLY A 369 -18.54 -22.05 -15.49
CA GLY A 369 -17.19 -22.46 -15.13
C GLY A 369 -16.53 -23.21 -16.28
N PHE A 370 -15.23 -23.01 -16.48
CA PHE A 370 -14.50 -23.52 -17.64
C PHE A 370 -14.95 -23.01 -19.01
N SER A 371 -15.92 -22.08 -19.12
CA SER A 371 -16.20 -21.43 -20.40
C SER A 371 -15.09 -20.44 -20.74
N ASP A 372 -14.91 -20.23 -22.04
CA ASP A 372 -14.06 -19.16 -22.56
C ASP A 372 -14.79 -17.81 -22.44
N LEU A 373 -14.06 -16.79 -22.01
CA LEU A 373 -14.53 -15.42 -21.85
C LEU A 373 -13.58 -14.48 -22.57
N LEU A 374 -14.12 -13.65 -23.46
CA LEU A 374 -13.38 -12.57 -24.10
C LEU A 374 -13.22 -11.39 -23.13
N ILE A 375 -11.98 -11.04 -22.85
CA ILE A 375 -11.59 -9.85 -22.10
C ILE A 375 -11.07 -8.80 -23.08
N GLU A 376 -11.56 -7.58 -22.96
CA GLU A 376 -11.24 -6.43 -23.80
C GLU A 376 -10.78 -5.27 -22.91
N TRP A 377 -9.76 -4.54 -23.36
CA TRP A 377 -9.26 -3.35 -22.69
C TRP A 377 -8.81 -2.29 -23.71
N ASP A 378 -8.88 -1.03 -23.30
CA ASP A 378 -8.28 0.06 -24.05
C ASP A 378 -6.77 0.08 -23.78
N MET A 379 -5.99 -0.20 -24.82
CA MET A 379 -4.53 -0.06 -24.75
C MET A 379 -4.10 1.35 -24.41
N ALA A 380 -4.85 2.38 -24.82
CA ALA A 380 -4.57 3.79 -24.53
C ALA A 380 -3.09 4.19 -24.75
N LYS A 381 -2.49 3.71 -25.85
CA LYS A 381 -1.06 3.89 -26.22
C LYS A 381 -0.05 3.33 -25.21
N THR A 382 -0.48 2.53 -24.23
CA THR A 382 0.43 1.92 -23.24
C THR A 382 1.41 0.92 -23.85
N ASN A 383 1.08 0.35 -25.00
CA ASN A 383 1.91 -0.64 -25.71
C ASN A 383 3.04 -0.03 -26.55
N ILE A 384 3.10 1.29 -26.67
CA ILE A 384 4.14 2.02 -27.39
C ILE A 384 4.88 2.97 -26.45
N ALA A 385 6.05 3.47 -26.87
CA ALA A 385 6.79 4.46 -26.10
C ALA A 385 5.93 5.73 -25.86
N PRO A 386 6.02 6.36 -24.67
CA PRO A 386 7.02 6.10 -23.64
C PRO A 386 6.66 5.01 -22.61
N VAL A 387 5.41 4.55 -22.51
CA VAL A 387 4.98 3.51 -21.54
C VAL A 387 5.54 2.12 -21.87
N ASN A 388 5.51 1.75 -23.15
CA ASN A 388 6.15 0.56 -23.72
C ASN A 388 5.83 -0.78 -23.02
N CYS A 389 4.62 -0.93 -22.48
CA CYS A 389 4.14 -2.16 -21.86
C CYS A 389 3.76 -3.19 -22.93
N GLN A 390 4.61 -4.18 -23.18
CA GLN A 390 4.40 -5.16 -24.25
C GLN A 390 3.46 -6.29 -23.85
N ASN A 391 3.33 -6.58 -22.54
CA ASN A 391 2.53 -7.72 -22.09
C ASN A 391 1.68 -7.40 -20.87
N VAL A 392 0.50 -8.02 -20.82
CA VAL A 392 -0.41 -7.98 -19.67
C VAL A 392 -0.68 -9.39 -19.14
N SER A 393 -1.13 -9.45 -17.90
CA SER A 393 -1.61 -10.64 -17.20
C SER A 393 -3.07 -10.42 -16.83
N ILE A 394 -3.82 -11.52 -16.71
CA ILE A 394 -5.27 -11.50 -16.44
C ILE A 394 -5.56 -12.31 -15.17
N PRO A 395 -5.39 -11.70 -13.98
CA PRO A 395 -5.86 -12.31 -12.74
C PRO A 395 -7.37 -12.09 -12.52
N CYS A 396 -7.96 -13.01 -11.77
CA CYS A 396 -9.36 -13.09 -11.43
C CYS A 396 -9.54 -13.09 -9.90
N SER A 397 -10.58 -12.40 -9.47
CA SER A 397 -11.11 -12.45 -8.12
C SER A 397 -12.43 -13.20 -8.11
N THR A 398 -12.71 -13.93 -7.03
CA THR A 398 -14.02 -14.54 -6.75
C THR A 398 -14.69 -13.97 -5.49
N ASP A 399 -14.13 -12.89 -4.93
CA ASP A 399 -14.48 -12.32 -3.62
C ASP A 399 -14.75 -10.81 -3.65
N GLY A 400 -15.21 -10.30 -4.79
CA GLY A 400 -15.57 -8.89 -5.01
C GLY A 400 -14.36 -7.99 -5.27
N GLY A 401 -13.20 -8.57 -5.55
CA GLY A 401 -11.94 -7.85 -5.76
C GLY A 401 -11.10 -7.66 -4.49
N LYS A 402 -11.44 -8.32 -3.37
CA LYS A 402 -10.61 -8.26 -2.14
C LYS A 402 -9.25 -8.94 -2.37
N SER A 403 -9.22 -9.99 -3.17
CA SER A 403 -8.00 -10.68 -3.59
C SER A 403 -8.05 -11.02 -5.08
N PHE A 404 -6.87 -11.16 -5.69
CA PHE A 404 -6.69 -11.52 -7.10
C PHE A 404 -5.71 -12.70 -7.20
N ASP A 405 -6.03 -13.77 -6.48
CA ASP A 405 -5.14 -14.91 -6.26
C ASP A 405 -5.23 -15.98 -7.37
N ILE A 406 -6.23 -15.91 -8.24
CA ILE A 406 -6.40 -16.81 -9.38
C ILE A 406 -5.83 -16.16 -10.63
N THR A 407 -4.73 -16.66 -11.20
CA THR A 407 -4.27 -16.20 -12.52
C THR A 407 -4.95 -16.99 -13.62
N LEU A 408 -5.75 -16.32 -14.47
CA LEU A 408 -6.33 -16.97 -15.66
C LEU A 408 -5.32 -17.05 -16.80
N LEU A 409 -4.49 -16.01 -16.93
CA LEU A 409 -3.43 -15.95 -17.91
C LEU A 409 -2.25 -15.11 -17.39
N GLU A 410 -1.08 -15.73 -17.28
CA GLU A 410 0.13 -15.10 -16.75
C GLU A 410 0.73 -14.05 -17.70
N ARG A 411 0.53 -14.24 -19.01
CA ARG A 411 1.12 -13.37 -20.02
C ARG A 411 0.39 -13.46 -21.36
N THR A 412 0.01 -12.30 -21.89
CA THR A 412 -0.42 -12.11 -23.28
C THR A 412 0.07 -10.75 -23.78
N ALA A 413 0.02 -10.52 -25.09
CA ALA A 413 0.36 -9.23 -25.69
C ALA A 413 -0.57 -8.13 -25.18
N ASN A 414 -0.05 -6.92 -25.01
CA ASN A 414 -0.88 -5.75 -24.76
C ASN A 414 -1.45 -5.22 -26.09
N ASP A 415 -2.39 -5.93 -26.69
CA ASP A 415 -2.98 -5.63 -28.00
C ASP A 415 -4.50 -5.32 -27.97
N GLY A 416 -5.09 -5.32 -26.77
CA GLY A 416 -6.45 -4.84 -26.50
C GLY A 416 -7.49 -5.94 -26.26
N SER A 417 -7.16 -7.21 -26.46
CA SER A 417 -8.11 -8.29 -26.16
C SER A 417 -7.45 -9.65 -25.97
N GLU A 418 -8.04 -10.50 -25.14
CA GLU A 418 -7.63 -11.90 -25.00
C GLU A 418 -8.80 -12.78 -24.56
N THR A 419 -8.81 -14.03 -25.01
CA THR A 419 -9.78 -15.03 -24.54
C THR A 419 -9.17 -15.86 -23.42
N VAL A 420 -9.81 -15.86 -22.25
CA VAL A 420 -9.37 -16.62 -21.07
C VAL A 420 -10.40 -17.67 -20.68
N ARG A 421 -9.93 -18.75 -20.06
CA ARG A 421 -10.80 -19.78 -19.52
C ARG A 421 -11.13 -19.50 -18.05
N LEU A 422 -12.42 -19.41 -17.72
CA LEU A 422 -12.86 -19.13 -16.36
C LEU A 422 -12.58 -20.30 -15.41
N PRO A 423 -12.33 -20.02 -14.11
CA PRO A 423 -12.23 -21.07 -13.11
C PRO A 423 -13.60 -21.69 -12.89
N ASN A 424 -13.65 -22.97 -12.51
CA ASN A 424 -14.90 -23.63 -12.15
C ASN A 424 -15.23 -23.43 -10.65
N ILE A 425 -15.34 -22.17 -10.25
CA ILE A 425 -15.64 -21.74 -8.87
C ILE A 425 -16.87 -20.87 -8.92
N ALA A 426 -17.99 -21.35 -8.37
CA ALA A 426 -19.23 -20.58 -8.34
C ALA A 426 -19.08 -19.33 -7.47
N THR A 427 -19.41 -18.16 -8.02
CA THR A 427 -19.43 -16.88 -7.30
C THR A 427 -20.33 -15.88 -8.02
N SER A 428 -20.94 -14.97 -7.27
CA SER A 428 -21.62 -13.78 -7.81
C SER A 428 -20.77 -12.52 -7.73
N GLU A 429 -19.53 -12.64 -7.23
CA GLU A 429 -18.66 -11.50 -6.93
C GLU A 429 -17.36 -11.55 -7.76
N ALA A 430 -17.42 -12.06 -8.99
CA ALA A 430 -16.21 -12.15 -9.80
C ALA A 430 -15.73 -10.76 -10.28
N ARG A 431 -14.41 -10.55 -10.26
CA ARG A 431 -13.73 -9.42 -10.95
C ARG A 431 -12.61 -9.95 -11.84
N ILE A 432 -12.35 -9.25 -12.92
CA ILE A 432 -11.17 -9.42 -13.77
C ILE A 432 -10.32 -8.16 -13.67
N MET A 433 -9.03 -8.37 -13.46
CA MET A 433 -8.01 -7.33 -13.55
C MET A 433 -7.19 -7.59 -14.81
N VAL A 434 -6.86 -6.53 -15.55
CA VAL A 434 -5.81 -6.57 -16.57
C VAL A 434 -4.64 -5.78 -16.01
N LYS A 435 -3.51 -6.47 -15.81
CA LYS A 435 -2.34 -5.94 -15.11
C LYS A 435 -1.11 -6.03 -15.98
N ALA A 436 -0.37 -4.92 -16.10
CA ALA A 436 0.91 -4.89 -16.80
C ALA A 436 1.90 -5.91 -16.22
N VAL A 437 2.62 -6.63 -17.10
CA VAL A 437 3.66 -7.59 -16.70
C VAL A 437 5.01 -6.88 -16.61
N ASP A 438 5.34 -6.10 -17.63
CA ASP A 438 6.58 -5.36 -17.74
C ASP A 438 6.49 -3.90 -17.25
N ASN A 439 5.33 -3.49 -16.72
CA ASN A 439 5.10 -2.20 -16.06
C ASN A 439 4.34 -2.42 -14.73
N ILE A 440 3.87 -1.36 -14.07
CA ILE A 440 3.24 -1.43 -12.73
C ILE A 440 1.75 -1.06 -12.71
N PHE A 441 1.20 -0.59 -13.83
CA PHE A 441 -0.21 -0.18 -13.92
C PHE A 441 -1.16 -1.37 -14.10
N PHE A 442 -2.43 -1.16 -13.75
CA PHE A 442 -3.50 -2.13 -13.93
C PHE A 442 -4.86 -1.43 -14.02
N HIS A 443 -5.89 -2.18 -14.41
CA HIS A 443 -7.28 -1.77 -14.27
C HIS A 443 -8.16 -2.97 -13.93
N VAL A 444 -9.26 -2.75 -13.20
CA VAL A 444 -10.24 -3.77 -12.81
C VAL A 444 -11.59 -3.43 -13.44
N ASN A 445 -12.35 -4.42 -13.87
CA ASN A 445 -13.68 -4.18 -14.41
C ASN A 445 -14.63 -3.52 -13.38
N ASP A 446 -15.62 -2.78 -13.89
CA ASP A 446 -16.46 -1.84 -13.13
C ASP A 446 -17.59 -2.48 -12.31
N ARG A 447 -17.75 -3.81 -12.32
CA ARG A 447 -18.91 -4.50 -11.71
C ARG A 447 -18.68 -5.98 -11.43
N ASP A 448 -19.53 -6.55 -10.58
CA ASP A 448 -19.61 -8.00 -10.36
C ASP A 448 -20.20 -8.71 -11.56
N PHE A 449 -19.70 -9.91 -11.83
CA PHE A 449 -20.34 -10.86 -12.73
C PHE A 449 -20.39 -12.25 -12.09
N ASN A 450 -21.33 -13.06 -12.58
CA ASN A 450 -21.60 -14.37 -12.03
C ASN A 450 -20.81 -15.44 -12.78
N ILE A 451 -20.12 -16.30 -12.03
CA ILE A 451 -19.59 -17.57 -12.51
C ILE A 451 -20.44 -18.68 -11.90
N THR A 452 -21.03 -19.54 -12.73
CA THR A 452 -21.73 -20.74 -12.29
C THR A 452 -20.82 -21.95 -12.33
N GLN A 453 -21.06 -22.92 -11.47
CA GLN A 453 -20.30 -24.16 -11.51
C GLN A 453 -20.78 -25.00 -12.70
N SER A 454 -19.85 -25.39 -13.56
CA SER A 454 -20.08 -26.42 -14.58
C SER A 454 -19.91 -27.80 -13.97
N GLU A 455 -20.85 -28.68 -14.26
CA GLU A 455 -20.76 -30.09 -13.88
C GLU A 455 -19.60 -30.75 -14.62
N VAL A 456 -18.74 -31.42 -13.87
CA VAL A 456 -17.69 -32.28 -14.43
C VAL A 456 -18.11 -33.72 -14.20
N THR A 457 -18.48 -34.42 -15.27
CA THR A 457 -18.74 -35.85 -15.21
C THR A 457 -17.40 -36.60 -15.15
N ALA A 458 -17.13 -37.29 -14.05
CA ALA A 458 -16.01 -38.23 -14.00
C ALA A 458 -16.21 -39.31 -15.08
N PRO A 459 -15.16 -39.73 -15.81
CA PRO A 459 -15.29 -40.82 -16.75
C PRO A 459 -15.76 -42.09 -16.04
N GLU A 460 -16.69 -42.81 -16.66
CA GLU A 460 -17.14 -44.10 -16.14
C GLU A 460 -15.97 -45.08 -16.15
N ALA A 461 -15.69 -45.71 -15.01
CA ALA A 461 -14.55 -46.62 -14.88
C ALA A 461 -14.60 -47.73 -15.94
N SER A 462 -13.50 -47.93 -16.66
CA SER A 462 -13.38 -49.02 -17.62
C SER A 462 -13.54 -50.38 -16.94
N THR A 463 -14.03 -51.37 -17.69
CA THR A 463 -14.27 -52.72 -17.16
C THR A 463 -13.61 -53.77 -18.03
N ARG A 464 -13.56 -55.02 -17.52
CA ARG A 464 -13.15 -56.21 -18.30
C ARG A 464 -11.75 -56.14 -18.92
N LEU A 465 -10.77 -55.61 -18.18
CA LEU A 465 -9.37 -55.67 -18.59
C LEU A 465 -8.91 -57.13 -18.74
N ILE A 466 -8.48 -57.51 -19.95
CA ILE A 466 -7.98 -58.84 -20.30
C ILE A 466 -6.64 -58.68 -21.00
N ALA A 467 -5.65 -59.45 -20.53
CA ALA A 467 -4.37 -59.62 -21.22
C ALA A 467 -4.37 -60.90 -22.05
N ARG A 468 -4.04 -60.81 -23.34
CA ARG A 468 -3.86 -61.96 -24.23
C ARG A 468 -2.43 -62.00 -24.74
N LYS A 469 -1.76 -63.13 -24.52
CA LYS A 469 -0.45 -63.39 -25.13
C LYS A 469 -0.61 -63.50 -26.65
N VAL A 470 0.18 -62.72 -27.40
CA VAL A 470 0.22 -62.77 -28.88
C VAL A 470 1.44 -63.58 -29.32
N THR A 471 2.62 -63.23 -28.79
CA THR A 471 3.87 -63.96 -29.05
C THR A 471 4.63 -64.17 -27.73
N ALA A 472 5.86 -64.69 -27.81
CA ALA A 472 6.74 -64.77 -26.65
C ALA A 472 7.14 -63.40 -26.07
N ARG A 473 6.96 -62.32 -26.83
CA ARG A 473 7.39 -60.96 -26.49
C ARG A 473 6.28 -59.91 -26.65
N GLU A 474 5.04 -60.33 -26.74
CA GLU A 474 3.95 -59.43 -27.08
C GLU A 474 2.66 -59.82 -26.36
N ILE A 475 2.05 -58.81 -25.73
CA ILE A 475 0.76 -58.92 -25.04
C ILE A 475 -0.18 -57.89 -25.65
N LYS A 476 -1.42 -58.33 -25.93
CA LYS A 476 -2.53 -57.47 -26.29
C LYS A 476 -3.43 -57.28 -25.08
N LEU A 477 -3.61 -56.02 -24.68
CA LEU A 477 -4.58 -55.63 -23.67
C LEU A 477 -5.89 -55.22 -24.34
N LEU A 478 -6.99 -55.70 -23.79
CA LEU A 478 -8.36 -55.40 -24.21
C LEU A 478 -9.13 -54.99 -22.96
N TRP A 479 -9.92 -53.94 -23.03
CA TRP A 479 -10.86 -53.53 -21.99
C TRP A 479 -12.13 -53.01 -22.65
N THR A 480 -13.18 -52.85 -21.85
CA THR A 480 -14.39 -52.13 -22.25
C THR A 480 -14.26 -50.71 -21.73
N ASP A 481 -14.15 -49.78 -22.67
CA ASP A 481 -14.33 -48.36 -22.41
C ASP A 481 -15.81 -48.10 -22.12
N ASN A 482 -16.08 -47.51 -20.97
CA ASN A 482 -17.44 -47.21 -20.53
C ASN A 482 -17.74 -45.71 -20.60
N SER A 483 -16.75 -44.88 -20.96
CA SER A 483 -16.95 -43.44 -21.07
C SER A 483 -16.70 -42.93 -22.48
N GLU A 484 -17.17 -41.71 -22.69
CA GLU A 484 -16.93 -40.92 -23.89
C GLU A 484 -16.31 -39.55 -23.52
N VAL A 485 -15.98 -39.36 -22.24
CA VAL A 485 -15.54 -38.08 -21.65
C VAL A 485 -14.15 -38.19 -21.02
N GLU A 486 -13.28 -39.03 -21.57
CA GLU A 486 -11.84 -39.05 -21.26
C GLU A 486 -10.95 -38.75 -22.47
N ASP A 487 -9.72 -38.31 -22.20
CA ASP A 487 -8.68 -38.11 -23.24
C ASP A 487 -7.97 -39.42 -23.64
N GLY A 488 -8.12 -40.48 -22.82
CA GLY A 488 -7.53 -41.80 -23.03
C GLY A 488 -7.17 -42.51 -21.71
N PHE A 489 -6.41 -43.60 -21.82
CA PHE A 489 -5.99 -44.42 -20.69
C PHE A 489 -4.48 -44.37 -20.50
N ILE A 490 -4.03 -44.28 -19.25
CA ILE A 490 -2.66 -44.62 -18.86
C ILE A 490 -2.62 -46.12 -18.59
N ILE A 491 -1.68 -46.82 -19.21
CA ILE A 491 -1.47 -48.26 -19.02
C ILE A 491 -0.25 -48.45 -18.13
N GLU A 492 -0.47 -49.08 -16.99
CA GLU A 492 0.60 -49.38 -16.06
C GLU A 492 0.71 -50.88 -15.82
N LYS A 493 1.92 -51.33 -15.49
CA LYS A 493 2.25 -52.72 -15.17
C LYS A 493 2.96 -52.76 -13.84
N GLN A 494 2.54 -53.70 -12.99
CA GLN A 494 3.27 -54.08 -11.78
C GLN A 494 3.93 -55.45 -11.99
N SER A 495 5.22 -55.57 -11.64
CA SER A 495 5.90 -56.86 -11.61
C SER A 495 5.60 -57.59 -10.30
N ALA A 496 5.60 -58.93 -10.30
CA ALA A 496 5.17 -59.75 -9.15
C ALA A 496 5.93 -59.49 -7.83
N ASN A 497 7.12 -58.88 -7.89
CA ASN A 497 7.96 -58.57 -6.74
C ASN A 497 8.12 -57.06 -6.49
N GLU A 498 7.36 -56.22 -7.20
CA GLU A 498 7.40 -54.76 -7.09
C GLU A 498 6.08 -54.26 -6.50
N VAL A 499 6.15 -53.23 -5.65
CA VAL A 499 4.98 -52.65 -5.00
C VAL A 499 4.32 -51.56 -5.85
N ASP A 500 5.10 -50.98 -6.76
CA ASP A 500 4.69 -49.85 -7.58
C ASP A 500 4.32 -50.31 -9.00
N PHE A 501 3.36 -49.60 -9.58
CA PHE A 501 3.02 -49.71 -11.00
C PHE A 501 3.97 -48.83 -11.81
N VAL A 502 4.37 -49.32 -12.99
CA VAL A 502 5.20 -48.58 -13.95
C VAL A 502 4.39 -48.32 -15.20
N GLU A 503 4.31 -47.06 -15.64
CA GLU A 503 3.66 -46.69 -16.91
C GLU A 503 4.40 -47.37 -18.08
N ILE A 504 3.65 -48.13 -18.89
CA ILE A 504 4.15 -48.84 -20.07
C ILE A 504 3.54 -48.31 -21.38
N GLY A 505 2.62 -47.35 -21.31
CA GLY A 505 2.07 -46.65 -22.46
C GLY A 505 0.82 -45.86 -22.16
N ARG A 506 0.33 -45.16 -23.18
CA ARG A 506 -0.91 -44.37 -23.17
C ARG A 506 -1.73 -44.65 -24.42
N THR A 507 -3.06 -44.54 -24.33
CA THR A 507 -3.92 -44.39 -25.50
C THR A 507 -4.27 -42.91 -25.72
N VAL A 508 -4.61 -42.55 -26.96
CA VAL A 508 -5.12 -41.22 -27.31
C VAL A 508 -6.53 -41.38 -27.87
N GLY A 509 -7.50 -40.68 -27.29
CA GLY A 509 -8.91 -40.75 -27.66
C GLY A 509 -9.61 -42.04 -27.22
N ILE A 510 -10.85 -42.20 -27.69
CA ILE A 510 -11.76 -43.31 -27.38
C ILE A 510 -11.22 -44.61 -28.02
N GLY A 511 -10.96 -45.66 -27.25
CA GLY A 511 -10.37 -46.88 -27.82
C GLY A 511 -10.14 -48.06 -26.87
N CYS A 512 -10.50 -49.26 -27.31
CA CYS A 512 -10.54 -50.51 -26.52
C CYS A 512 -9.33 -51.45 -26.70
N CYS A 513 -8.15 -50.99 -27.11
CA CYS A 513 -6.98 -51.89 -27.20
C CYS A 513 -5.61 -51.21 -27.14
N PHE A 514 -4.65 -51.89 -26.50
CA PHE A 514 -3.22 -51.53 -26.48
C PHE A 514 -2.36 -52.78 -26.77
N LEU A 515 -1.27 -52.60 -27.51
CA LEU A 515 -0.34 -53.66 -27.90
C LEU A 515 1.05 -53.29 -27.40
N HIS A 516 1.62 -54.13 -26.53
CA HIS A 516 2.93 -53.88 -25.94
C HIS A 516 3.92 -54.98 -26.34
N GLY A 517 5.05 -54.58 -26.92
CA GLY A 517 6.18 -55.44 -27.25
C GLY A 517 7.33 -55.25 -26.27
N SER A 518 7.89 -56.36 -25.78
CA SER A 518 9.06 -56.40 -24.87
C SER A 518 10.38 -56.68 -25.58
#